data_AF-A0A1I0CME7-F1
#
_entry.id   AF-A0A1I0CME7-F1
#
_cell.length_a   1.000
_cell.length_b   1.000
_cell.length_c   1.000
_cell.angle_alpha   90.00
_cell.angle_beta   90.00
_cell.angle_gamma   90.00
#
_symmetry.space_group_name_H-M   'P 1'
#
loop_
_entity.id
_entity.type
_entity.pdbx_description
1 polymer ?
#
loop_
_entity_poly.entity_id
_entity_poly.type
_entity_poly.pdbx_seq_one_letter_code
_entity_poly.pdbx_strand_id
1 'polypeptide(L)'
;MNMSKKCKVLNVLITNIPIAFAISLAAQLIATRTVVPKLLLINFTLAYVISFFVGMFLPAVPWGLKFASACKAKQDTLPFGLLVNVIVNLVYVVVNCIFLTYFNVVILSHAPVIAYFFAMISTFIPIYLVGYVVSFLWNRPAEMLARKITGEV
;
A
#
# COMPACT_ATOMS: atom_id res chain seq x y z
N MET A 1 0.20 21.17 -6.94
CA MET A 1 -1.20 21.58 -6.69
C MET A 1 -1.53 21.31 -5.23
N ASN A 2 -1.83 22.34 -4.43
CA ASN A 2 -2.05 22.21 -2.98
C ASN A 2 -3.46 21.66 -2.71
N MET A 3 -3.60 20.35 -2.48
CA MET A 3 -4.83 19.77 -1.93
C MET A 3 -5.03 20.24 -0.48
N SER A 4 -6.27 20.53 -0.08
CA SER A 4 -6.58 20.75 1.34
C SER A 4 -6.18 19.53 2.17
N LYS A 5 -5.83 19.75 3.45
CA LYS A 5 -5.50 18.65 4.38
C LYS A 5 -6.61 17.60 4.43
N LYS A 6 -7.88 18.01 4.31
CA LYS A 6 -9.05 17.12 4.26
C LYS A 6 -9.07 16.26 2.98
N CYS A 7 -8.83 16.87 1.82
CA CYS A 7 -8.74 16.19 0.53
C CYS A 7 -7.59 15.18 0.49
N LYS A 8 -6.43 15.56 1.04
CA LYS A 8 -5.28 14.65 1.16
C LYS A 8 -5.58 13.43 2.04
N VAL A 9 -6.19 13.65 3.21
CA VAL A 9 -6.57 12.54 4.12
C VAL A 9 -7.59 11.62 3.45
N LEU A 10 -8.61 12.20 2.80
CA LEU A 10 -9.65 11.43 2.13
C LEU A 10 -9.09 10.62 0.94
N ASN A 11 -8.19 11.21 0.17
CA ASN A 11 -7.51 10.53 -0.93
C ASN A 11 -6.68 9.34 -0.42
N VAL A 12 -5.90 9.51 0.66
CA VAL A 12 -5.15 8.43 1.30
C VAL A 12 -6.10 7.32 1.79
N LEU A 13 -7.19 7.69 2.46
CA LEU A 13 -8.17 6.72 2.97
C LEU A 13 -8.84 5.91 1.84
N ILE A 14 -9.26 6.57 0.76
CA ILE A 14 -9.93 5.91 -0.38
C ILE A 14 -8.96 5.02 -1.16
N THR A 15 -7.74 5.51 -1.37
CA THR A 15 -6.70 4.79 -2.14
C THR A 15 -6.22 3.54 -1.39
N ASN A 16 -6.14 3.62 -0.06
CA ASN A 16 -5.67 2.52 0.76
C ASN A 16 -6.65 1.34 0.80
N ILE A 17 -7.95 1.53 0.55
CA ILE A 17 -8.95 0.44 0.63
C ILE A 17 -8.63 -0.70 -0.37
N PRO A 18 -8.61 -0.47 -1.69
CA PRO A 18 -8.37 -1.55 -2.65
C PRO A 18 -6.93 -2.06 -2.60
N ILE A 19 -5.96 -1.21 -2.27
CA ILE A 19 -4.56 -1.62 -2.11
C ILE A 19 -4.43 -2.59 -0.93
N ALA A 20 -4.96 -2.23 0.25
CA ALA A 20 -4.93 -3.08 1.44
C ALA A 20 -5.69 -4.40 1.21
N PHE A 21 -6.82 -4.35 0.50
CA PHE A 21 -7.58 -5.56 0.15
C PHE A 21 -6.78 -6.47 -0.78
N ALA A 22 -6.20 -5.93 -1.85
CA ALA A 22 -5.42 -6.70 -2.81
C ALA A 22 -4.16 -7.32 -2.18
N ILE A 23 -3.45 -6.56 -1.34
CA ILE A 23 -2.27 -7.04 -0.60
C ILE A 23 -2.67 -8.17 0.35
N SER A 24 -3.76 -8.01 1.10
CA SER A 24 -4.23 -9.01 2.06
C SER A 24 -4.68 -10.29 1.36
N LEU A 25 -5.36 -10.16 0.22
CA LEU A 25 -5.78 -11.29 -0.60
C LEU A 25 -4.57 -12.03 -1.19
N ALA A 26 -3.61 -11.30 -1.76
CA ALA A 26 -2.39 -11.87 -2.30
C ALA A 26 -1.57 -12.60 -1.23
N ALA A 27 -1.38 -11.98 -0.06
CA ALA A 27 -0.66 -12.59 1.06
C ALA A 27 -1.31 -13.91 1.50
N GLN A 28 -2.64 -13.94 1.63
CA GLN A 28 -3.37 -15.14 2.05
C GLN A 28 -3.30 -16.26 1.00
N LEU A 29 -3.45 -15.91 -0.28
CA LEU A 29 -3.31 -16.86 -1.39
C LEU A 29 -1.90 -17.47 -1.45
N ILE A 30 -0.85 -16.68 -1.20
CA ILE A 30 0.52 -17.19 -1.17
C ILE A 30 0.75 -18.10 0.04
N ALA A 31 0.28 -17.69 1.22
CA ALA A 31 0.54 -18.42 2.46
C ALA A 31 -0.28 -19.72 2.59
N THR A 32 -1.55 -19.71 2.18
CA THR A 32 -2.50 -20.79 2.50
C THR A 32 -3.15 -21.42 1.27
N ARG A 33 -2.91 -20.87 0.06
CA ARG A 33 -3.54 -21.27 -1.21
C ARG A 33 -5.07 -21.29 -1.19
N THR A 34 -5.68 -20.73 -0.16
CA THR A 34 -7.12 -20.71 0.07
C THR A 34 -7.49 -19.32 0.61
N VAL A 35 -8.73 -18.89 0.36
CA VAL A 35 -9.22 -17.62 0.88
C VAL A 35 -10.10 -17.92 2.09
N VAL A 36 -9.64 -17.53 3.28
CA VAL A 36 -10.40 -17.66 4.52
C VAL A 36 -10.97 -16.28 4.85
N PRO A 37 -12.28 -16.04 4.68
CA PRO A 37 -12.87 -14.70 4.78
C PRO A 37 -12.58 -14.00 6.11
N LYS A 38 -12.61 -14.74 7.22
CA LYS A 38 -12.31 -14.20 8.56
C LYS A 38 -10.87 -13.69 8.67
N LEU A 39 -9.91 -14.47 8.19
CA LEU A 39 -8.49 -14.10 8.23
C LEU A 39 -8.18 -13.00 7.20
N LEU A 40 -8.88 -13.00 6.06
CA LEU A 40 -8.79 -11.93 5.06
C LEU A 40 -9.25 -10.60 5.65
N LEU A 41 -10.38 -10.60 6.38
CA LEU A 41 -10.93 -9.40 7.00
C LEU A 41 -9.97 -8.85 8.07
N ILE A 42 -9.39 -9.70 8.91
CA ILE A 42 -8.41 -9.28 9.92
C ILE A 42 -7.17 -8.67 9.25
N ASN A 43 -6.60 -9.36 8.26
CA ASN A 43 -5.43 -8.85 7.54
C ASN A 43 -5.74 -7.54 6.81
N PHE A 44 -6.90 -7.44 6.19
CA PHE A 44 -7.37 -6.21 5.54
C PHE A 44 -7.48 -5.06 6.54
N THR A 45 -8.13 -5.26 7.68
CA THR A 45 -8.28 -4.22 8.71
C THR A 45 -6.93 -3.79 9.26
N LEU A 46 -6.03 -4.72 9.56
CA LEU A 46 -4.68 -4.40 10.01
C LEU A 46 -3.90 -3.62 8.94
N ALA A 47 -3.89 -4.12 7.70
CA ALA A 47 -3.22 -3.47 6.57
C ALA A 47 -3.73 -2.05 6.35
N TYR A 48 -5.04 -1.86 6.45
CA TYR A 48 -5.69 -0.57 6.29
C TYR A 48 -5.26 0.43 7.37
N VAL A 49 -5.31 0.01 8.64
CA VAL A 49 -4.90 0.82 9.78
C VAL A 49 -3.42 1.19 9.68
N ILE A 50 -2.55 0.22 9.40
CA ILE A 50 -1.11 0.45 9.22
C ILE A 50 -0.86 1.42 8.07
N SER A 51 -1.49 1.21 6.92
CA SER A 51 -1.34 2.07 5.74
C SER A 51 -1.83 3.50 6.00
N PHE A 52 -2.86 3.68 6.84
CA PHE A 52 -3.30 4.99 7.28
C PHE A 52 -2.21 5.69 8.11
N PHE A 53 -1.64 5.01 9.10
CA PHE A 53 -0.53 5.55 9.90
C PHE A 53 0.68 5.86 9.02
N VAL A 54 1.04 4.97 8.09
CA VAL A 54 2.13 5.22 7.14
C VAL A 54 1.85 6.47 6.31
N GLY A 55 0.65 6.61 5.75
CA GLY A 55 0.29 7.77 4.93
C GLY A 55 0.21 9.09 5.71
N MET A 56 -0.07 9.04 7.01
CA MET A 56 -0.13 10.21 7.87
C MET A 56 1.25 10.64 8.40
N PHE A 57 2.07 9.68 8.82
CA PHE A 57 3.32 9.94 9.54
C PHE A 57 4.58 9.88 8.65
N LEU A 58 4.59 9.05 7.61
CA LEU A 58 5.75 8.94 6.73
C LEU A 58 5.61 9.84 5.49
N PRO A 59 6.64 10.65 5.15
CA PRO A 59 6.65 11.48 3.96
C PRO A 59 6.97 10.66 2.69
N ALA A 60 6.23 9.56 2.46
CA ALA A 60 6.43 8.66 1.33
C ALA A 60 6.25 9.37 -0.03
N VAL A 61 5.25 10.26 -0.13
CA VAL A 61 4.98 11.04 -1.35
C VAL A 61 6.15 11.99 -1.68
N PRO A 62 6.64 12.83 -0.75
CA PRO A 62 7.87 13.60 -0.96
C PRO A 62 9.08 12.77 -1.39
N TRP A 63 9.26 11.57 -0.83
CA TRP A 63 10.35 10.67 -1.27
C TRP A 63 10.17 10.21 -2.71
N GLY A 64 8.96 9.81 -3.09
CA GLY A 64 8.65 9.45 -4.48
C GLY A 64 8.84 10.60 -5.46
N LEU A 65 8.45 11.82 -5.07
CA LEU A 65 8.67 13.02 -5.88
C LEU A 65 10.16 13.29 -6.10
N LYS A 66 10.97 13.23 -5.03
CA LYS A 66 12.43 13.39 -5.12
C LYS A 66 13.06 12.33 -6.02
N PHE A 67 12.61 11.08 -5.93
CA PHE A 67 13.08 9.99 -6.77
C PHE A 67 12.74 10.21 -8.26
N ALA A 68 11.48 10.54 -8.56
CA ALA A 68 11.05 10.81 -9.92
C ALA A 68 11.79 12.03 -10.53
N SER A 69 12.05 13.06 -9.72
CA SER A 69 12.89 14.20 -10.12
C SER A 69 14.35 13.82 -10.35
N ALA A 70 14.94 12.94 -9.51
CA ALA A 70 16.30 12.43 -9.71
C ALA A 70 16.43 11.60 -11.00
N CYS A 71 15.38 10.87 -11.38
CA CYS A 71 15.29 10.15 -12.65
C CYS A 71 15.06 11.07 -13.87
N LYS A 72 15.05 12.40 -13.70
CA LYS A 72 14.80 13.39 -14.76
C LYS A 72 13.48 13.18 -15.51
N ALA A 73 12.49 12.55 -14.87
CA ALA A 73 11.17 12.37 -15.47
C ALA A 73 10.44 13.71 -15.56
N LYS A 74 9.77 13.97 -16.69
CA LYS A 74 9.01 15.21 -16.90
C LYS A 74 7.84 15.26 -15.92
N GLN A 75 7.73 16.37 -15.17
CA GLN A 75 6.58 16.63 -14.29
C GLN A 75 5.28 16.58 -15.11
N ASP A 76 4.19 16.11 -14.48
CA ASP A 76 2.87 15.91 -15.09
C ASP A 76 2.77 14.86 -16.22
N THR A 77 3.76 13.99 -16.35
CA THR A 77 3.68 12.84 -17.27
C THR A 77 3.33 11.54 -16.54
N LEU A 78 2.66 10.61 -17.25
CA LEU A 78 2.40 9.25 -16.77
C LEU A 78 3.65 8.55 -16.17
N PRO A 79 4.84 8.57 -16.80
CA PRO A 79 6.04 7.97 -16.23
C PRO A 79 6.49 8.62 -14.92
N PHE A 80 6.25 9.93 -14.72
CA PHE A 80 6.53 10.57 -13.44
C PHE A 80 5.64 10.02 -12.33
N GLY A 81 4.34 9.86 -12.58
CA GLY A 81 3.41 9.23 -11.64
C GLY A 81 3.78 7.79 -11.31
N LEU A 82 4.24 7.01 -12.30
CA LEU A 82 4.73 5.64 -12.11
C LEU A 82 5.95 5.61 -11.19
N LEU A 83 6.95 6.46 -11.44
CA LEU A 83 8.17 6.53 -10.62
C LEU A 83 7.88 6.98 -9.17
N VAL A 84 6.96 7.91 -8.97
CA VAL A 84 6.51 8.29 -7.62
C VAL A 84 5.84 7.08 -6.94
N ASN A 85 4.96 6.37 -7.65
CA ASN A 85 4.27 5.20 -7.12
C ASN A 85 5.22 4.06 -6.74
N VAL A 86 6.36 3.90 -7.42
CA VAL A 86 7.36 2.88 -7.06
C VAL A 86 7.79 3.06 -5.61
N ILE A 87 8.21 4.27 -5.24
CA ILE A 87 8.69 4.56 -3.88
C ILE A 87 7.55 4.57 -2.87
N VAL A 88 6.41 5.17 -3.21
CA VAL A 88 5.26 5.22 -2.31
C VAL A 88 4.78 3.79 -2.01
N ASN A 89 4.51 2.98 -3.03
CA ASN A 89 4.11 1.60 -2.85
C ASN A 89 5.16 0.78 -2.08
N LEU A 90 6.46 1.01 -2.34
CA LEU A 90 7.53 0.31 -1.64
C LEU A 90 7.46 0.54 -0.13
N VAL A 91 7.33 1.79 0.31
CA VAL A 91 7.23 2.13 1.74
C VAL A 91 6.02 1.45 2.37
N TYR A 92 4.86 1.52 1.72
CA TYR A 92 3.63 0.95 2.25
C TYR A 92 3.73 -0.58 2.33
N VAL A 93 4.24 -1.23 1.28
CA VAL A 93 4.38 -2.69 1.25
C VAL A 93 5.42 -3.18 2.24
N VAL A 94 6.58 -2.51 2.37
CA VAL A 94 7.60 -2.87 3.38
C VAL A 94 7.01 -2.84 4.78
N VAL A 95 6.34 -1.73 5.14
CA VAL A 95 5.78 -1.57 6.49
C VAL A 95 4.66 -2.59 6.74
N ASN A 96 3.73 -2.73 5.80
CA ASN A 96 2.66 -3.74 5.92
C ASN A 96 3.22 -5.16 5.98
N CYS A 97 4.24 -5.49 5.18
CA CYS A 97 4.85 -6.82 5.17
C CYS A 97 5.49 -7.15 6.52
N ILE A 98 6.19 -6.19 7.15
CA ILE A 98 6.78 -6.36 8.48
C ILE A 98 5.69 -6.71 9.52
N PHE A 99 4.63 -5.91 9.59
CA PHE A 99 3.60 -6.09 10.62
C PHE A 99 2.69 -7.28 10.34
N LEU A 100 2.20 -7.44 9.10
CA LEU A 100 1.27 -8.52 8.75
C LEU A 100 1.97 -9.87 8.75
N THR A 101 3.19 -9.97 8.23
CA THR A 101 3.90 -11.26 8.25
C THR A 101 4.21 -11.66 9.68
N TYR A 102 4.59 -10.71 10.55
CA TYR A 102 4.79 -11.01 11.96
C TYR A 102 3.50 -11.49 12.64
N PHE A 103 2.39 -10.79 12.41
CA PHE A 103 1.08 -11.18 12.94
C PHE A 103 0.65 -12.58 12.46
N ASN A 104 0.74 -12.85 11.15
CA ASN A 104 0.32 -14.14 10.59
C ASN A 104 1.26 -15.28 11.01
N VAL A 105 2.58 -15.09 10.94
CA VAL A 105 3.54 -16.18 11.16
C VAL A 105 3.81 -16.41 12.65
N VAL A 106 4.06 -15.36 13.41
CA VAL A 106 4.51 -15.49 14.81
C VAL A 106 3.32 -15.52 15.77
N ILE A 107 2.34 -14.64 15.59
CA ILE A 107 1.20 -14.54 16.52
C ILE A 107 0.14 -15.62 16.21
N LEU A 108 -0.25 -15.76 14.94
CA LEU A 108 -1.37 -16.63 14.57
C LEU A 108 -0.96 -18.08 14.33
N SER A 109 0.18 -18.31 13.65
CA SER A 109 0.69 -19.66 13.40
C SER A 109 1.65 -20.17 14.47
N HIS A 110 1.98 -19.36 15.48
CA HIS A 110 2.96 -19.70 16.53
C HIS A 110 4.30 -20.22 16.00
N ALA A 111 4.68 -19.80 14.79
CA ALA A 111 5.90 -20.26 14.14
C ALA A 111 7.12 -19.49 14.67
N PRO A 112 8.33 -20.08 14.60
CA PRO A 112 9.55 -19.42 15.04
C PRO A 112 9.83 -18.15 14.22
N VAL A 113 10.46 -17.16 14.85
CA VAL A 113 10.78 -15.85 14.22
C VAL A 113 11.66 -15.99 12.96
N ILE A 114 12.43 -17.07 12.84
CA ILE A 114 13.16 -17.40 11.61
C ILE A 114 12.22 -17.59 10.42
N ALA A 115 11.08 -18.26 10.61
CA ALA A 115 10.09 -18.45 9.55
C ALA A 115 9.49 -17.12 9.08
N TYR A 116 9.41 -16.12 9.96
CA TYR A 116 8.96 -14.77 9.60
C TYR A 116 9.88 -14.12 8.57
N PHE A 117 11.21 -14.22 8.71
CA PHE A 117 12.14 -13.64 7.74
C PHE A 117 12.08 -14.34 6.38
N PHE A 118 11.97 -15.66 6.36
CA PHE A 118 11.78 -16.42 5.12
C PHE A 118 10.45 -16.09 4.43
N ALA A 119 9.37 -15.99 5.21
CA ALA A 119 8.06 -15.59 4.71
C ALA A 119 8.08 -14.17 4.14
N MET A 120 8.75 -13.22 4.79
CA MET A 120 8.88 -11.87 4.26
C MET A 120 9.61 -11.86 2.91
N ILE A 121 10.78 -12.49 2.80
CA ILE A 121 11.58 -12.47 1.56
C ILE A 121 10.80 -13.09 0.39
N SER A 122 10.11 -14.20 0.63
CA SER A 122 9.35 -14.92 -0.38
C SER A 122 8.04 -14.22 -0.79
N THR A 123 7.39 -13.49 0.12
CA THR A 123 6.09 -12.84 -0.13
C THR A 123 6.24 -11.38 -0.57
N PHE A 124 7.37 -10.74 -0.27
CA PHE A 124 7.57 -9.32 -0.52
C PHE A 124 7.43 -8.94 -1.99
N ILE A 125 8.14 -9.62 -2.90
CA ILE A 125 8.13 -9.29 -4.33
C ILE A 125 6.72 -9.46 -4.93
N PRO A 126 6.01 -10.60 -4.73
CA PRO A 126 4.65 -10.76 -5.20
C PRO A 126 3.69 -9.69 -4.68
N ILE A 127 3.71 -9.42 -3.37
CA ILE A 127 2.82 -8.44 -2.74
C ILE A 127 3.11 -7.03 -3.27
N TYR A 128 4.39 -6.70 -3.43
CA TYR A 128 4.81 -5.42 -3.98
C TYR A 128 4.27 -5.21 -5.39
N LEU A 129 4.37 -6.21 -6.27
CA LEU A 129 3.86 -6.14 -7.64
C LEU A 129 2.34 -5.98 -7.67
N VAL A 130 1.61 -6.75 -6.86
CA VAL A 130 0.15 -6.63 -6.76
C VAL A 130 -0.26 -5.24 -6.28
N GLY A 131 0.35 -4.76 -5.19
CA GLY A 131 0.11 -3.43 -4.66
C GLY A 131 0.42 -2.34 -5.69
N TYR A 132 1.50 -2.48 -6.44
CA TYR A 132 1.91 -1.51 -7.46
C TYR A 132 0.89 -1.41 -8.59
N VAL A 133 0.45 -2.56 -9.14
CA VAL A 133 -0.53 -2.61 -10.23
C VAL A 133 -1.88 -2.05 -9.78
N VAL A 134 -2.35 -2.46 -8.60
CA VAL A 134 -3.64 -1.98 -8.06
C VAL A 134 -3.58 -0.49 -7.73
N SER A 135 -2.50 -0.02 -7.11
CA SER A 135 -2.26 1.40 -6.87
C SER A 135 -2.28 2.19 -8.18
N PHE A 136 -1.57 1.72 -9.21
CA PHE A 136 -1.55 2.40 -10.50
C PHE A 136 -2.95 2.54 -11.12
N LEU A 137 -3.76 1.48 -11.09
CA LEU A 137 -5.11 1.49 -11.63
C LEU A 137 -6.07 2.35 -10.79
N TRP A 138 -5.88 2.40 -9.46
CA TRP A 138 -6.83 3.02 -8.55
C TRP A 138 -6.50 4.46 -8.13
N ASN A 139 -5.25 4.90 -8.28
CA ASN A 139 -4.84 6.25 -7.88
C ASN A 139 -5.64 7.35 -8.59
N ARG A 140 -5.88 7.21 -9.90
CA ARG A 140 -6.67 8.18 -10.67
C ARG A 140 -8.14 8.24 -10.23
N PRO A 141 -8.87 7.10 -10.15
CA PRO A 141 -10.21 7.07 -9.61
C PRO A 141 -10.32 7.63 -8.19
N ALA A 142 -9.39 7.26 -7.30
CA ALA A 142 -9.41 7.70 -5.91
C ALA A 142 -9.23 9.22 -5.78
N GLU A 143 -8.34 9.81 -6.57
CA GLU A 143 -8.14 11.26 -6.59
C GLU A 143 -9.38 12.00 -7.11
N MET A 144 -10.02 11.49 -8.16
CA MET A 144 -11.28 12.07 -8.67
C MET A 144 -12.40 12.01 -7.64
N LEU A 145 -12.55 10.89 -6.93
CA LEU A 145 -13.54 10.72 -5.87
C LEU A 145 -13.26 11.65 -4.69
N ALA A 146 -11.99 11.75 -4.26
CA ALA A 146 -11.60 12.61 -3.15
C ALA A 146 -11.94 14.08 -3.44
N ARG A 147 -11.59 14.57 -4.64
CA ARG A 147 -11.89 15.93 -5.10
C ARG A 147 -13.39 16.21 -5.20
N LYS A 148 -14.17 15.25 -5.71
CA LYS A 148 -15.63 15.37 -5.81
C LYS A 148 -16.30 15.45 -4.43
N ILE A 149 -15.79 14.72 -3.45
CA ILE A 149 -16.33 14.72 -2.08
C ILE A 149 -15.93 16.00 -1.33
N THR A 150 -14.73 16.54 -1.58
CA THR A 150 -14.27 17.79 -0.95
C THR A 150 -14.72 19.05 -1.66
N GLY A 151 -15.34 18.95 -2.85
CA GLY A 151 -15.77 20.09 -3.65
C GLY A 151 -14.62 20.84 -4.34
N GLU A 152 -13.43 20.24 -4.41
CA GLU A 152 -12.25 20.79 -5.12
C GLU A 152 -12.28 20.32 -6.59
N VAL A 153 -13.25 20.82 -7.37
CA VAL A 153 -13.38 20.56 -8.81
C VAL A 153 -12.55 21.55 -9.63
#